data_AF-A0A956VTW4-F1
#
_entry.id   AF-A0A956VTW4-F1
#
_cell.length_a   1.000
_cell.length_b   1.000
_cell.length_c   1.000
_cell.angle_alpha   90.00
_cell.angle_beta   90.00
_cell.angle_gamma   90.00
#
_symmetry.space_group_name_H-M   'P 1'
#
loop_
_entity.id
_entity.type
_entity.pdbx_description
1 polymer ?
#
loop_
_entity_poly.entity_id
_entity_poly.type
_entity_poly.pdbx_seq_one_letter_code
_entity_poly.pdbx_strand_id
1 'polypeptide(L)'
;AQRVSLARTVVTRPRVILLDEPFGALDPLTRRNLQQWLLGIQQSLGLTVVMVTHDVEEALLLGNRVALMSPSPGRICRTWELSSESREARPMADLREEVLQTYAEVARLAPGNTSGFAAGL
;
A
#
# COMPACT_ATOMS: atom_id res chain seq x y z
N ALA A 1 -9.12 -8.56 16.22
CA ALA A 1 -7.71 -8.69 16.66
C ALA A 1 -6.81 -7.62 16.06
N GLN A 2 -6.77 -7.45 14.73
CA GLN A 2 -5.90 -6.50 14.00
C GLN A 2 -5.81 -5.08 14.60
N ARG A 3 -6.96 -4.44 14.83
CA ARG A 3 -7.05 -3.07 15.40
C ARG A 3 -6.42 -2.96 16.80
N VAL A 4 -6.57 -4.00 17.63
CA VAL A 4 -5.99 -4.04 18.99
C VAL A 4 -4.47 -4.16 18.90
N SER A 5 -3.95 -5.01 18.00
CA SER A 5 -2.51 -5.13 17.77
C SER A 5 -1.90 -3.80 17.32
N LEU A 6 -2.54 -3.11 16.37
CA LEU A 6 -2.04 -1.81 15.92
C LEU A 6 -2.15 -0.75 17.02
N ALA A 7 -3.25 -0.72 17.78
CA ALA A 7 -3.43 0.21 18.89
C ALA A 7 -2.33 0.04 19.96
N ARG A 8 -1.98 -1.22 20.30
CA ARG A 8 -0.88 -1.53 21.22
C ARG A 8 0.45 -0.96 20.72
N THR A 9 0.73 -1.08 19.42
CA THR A 9 1.94 -0.49 18.82
C THR A 9 1.93 1.04 18.89
N VAL A 10 0.77 1.66 18.69
CA VAL A 10 0.63 3.13 18.69
C VAL A 10 0.73 3.72 20.09
N VAL A 11 0.31 3.01 21.13
CA VAL A 11 0.34 3.49 22.53
C VAL A 11 1.75 3.88 22.99
N THR A 12 2.80 3.25 22.45
CA THR A 12 4.19 3.59 22.76
C THR A 12 4.69 4.85 22.05
N ARG A 13 3.85 5.52 21.23
CA ARG A 13 4.18 6.69 20.40
C ARG A 13 5.47 6.52 19.59
N PRO A 14 5.58 5.44 18.78
CA PRO A 14 6.77 5.21 17.97
C PRO A 14 6.95 6.34 16.95
N ARG A 15 8.16 6.56 16.42
CA ARG A 15 8.34 7.48 15.28
C ARG A 15 7.92 6.84 13.95
N VAL A 16 8.10 5.51 13.85
CA VAL A 16 7.86 4.73 12.64
C VAL A 16 7.09 3.46 12.99
N ILE A 17 6.10 3.10 12.17
CA ILE A 17 5.37 1.84 12.23
C ILE A 17 5.60 1.09 10.91
N LEU A 18 5.96 -0.18 11.02
CA LEU A 18 6.08 -1.10 9.89
C LEU A 18 4.90 -2.05 9.91
N LEU A 19 4.20 -2.17 8.78
CA LEU A 19 3.03 -3.02 8.62
C LEU A 19 3.22 -3.95 7.44
N ASP A 20 3.01 -5.25 7.67
CA ASP A 20 3.03 -6.26 6.61
C ASP A 20 1.61 -6.79 6.43
N GLU A 21 1.03 -6.55 5.26
CA GLU A 21 -0.35 -6.91 4.90
C GLU A 21 -1.40 -6.55 5.98
N PRO A 22 -1.44 -5.29 6.48
CA PRO A 22 -2.22 -4.92 7.66
C PRO A 22 -3.74 -5.06 7.49
N PHE A 23 -4.22 -5.14 6.25
CA PHE A 23 -5.63 -5.21 5.90
C PHE A 23 -6.04 -6.54 5.26
N GLY A 24 -5.07 -7.46 5.16
CA GLY A 24 -5.29 -8.80 4.63
C GLY A 24 -6.40 -9.55 5.37
N ALA A 25 -7.17 -10.34 4.64
CA ALA A 25 -8.24 -11.18 5.17
C ALA A 25 -9.40 -10.46 5.89
N LEU A 26 -9.54 -9.13 5.77
CA LEU A 26 -10.69 -8.38 6.27
C LEU A 26 -11.81 -8.30 5.22
N ASP A 27 -13.06 -8.24 5.65
CA ASP A 27 -14.17 -7.88 4.77
C ASP A 27 -14.09 -6.40 4.36
N PRO A 28 -14.73 -5.99 3.23
CA PRO A 28 -14.60 -4.63 2.71
C PRO A 28 -14.99 -3.51 3.67
N LEU A 29 -16.00 -3.72 4.52
CA LEU A 29 -16.44 -2.70 5.47
C LEU A 29 -15.43 -2.55 6.61
N THR A 30 -15.03 -3.67 7.21
CA THR A 30 -14.01 -3.68 8.27
C THR A 30 -12.68 -3.13 7.79
N ARG A 31 -12.28 -3.47 6.55
CA ARG A 31 -11.09 -2.92 5.90
C ARG A 31 -11.13 -1.40 5.84
N ARG A 32 -12.19 -0.82 5.26
CA ARG A 32 -12.36 0.64 5.15
C ARG A 32 -12.31 1.33 6.51
N ASN A 33 -12.99 0.76 7.51
CA ASN A 33 -12.98 1.30 8.86
C ASN A 33 -11.57 1.29 9.48
N LEU A 34 -10.80 0.23 9.27
CA LEU A 34 -9.43 0.14 9.80
C LEU A 34 -8.48 1.08 9.06
N GLN A 35 -8.64 1.23 7.75
CA GLN A 35 -7.88 2.17 6.91
C GLN A 35 -8.09 3.62 7.36
N GLN A 36 -9.35 4.04 7.52
CA GLN A 36 -9.68 5.39 8.02
C GLN A 36 -9.13 5.63 9.43
N TRP A 37 -9.21 4.63 10.31
CA TRP A 37 -8.67 4.73 11.65
C TRP A 37 -7.14 4.85 11.66
N LEU A 38 -6.43 4.11 10.80
CA LEU A 38 -4.98 4.22 10.64
C LEU A 38 -4.58 5.64 10.18
N LEU A 39 -5.27 6.20 9.18
CA LEU A 39 -5.04 7.56 8.70
C LEU A 39 -5.24 8.60 9.82
N GLY A 40 -6.33 8.49 10.59
CA GLY A 40 -6.61 9.41 11.69
C GLY A 40 -5.55 9.37 12.80
N ILE A 41 -5.04 8.19 13.13
CA ILE A 41 -3.95 8.04 14.10
C ILE A 41 -2.64 8.61 13.54
N GLN A 42 -2.32 8.31 12.28
CA GLN A 42 -1.12 8.80 11.62
C GLN A 42 -1.07 10.33 11.64
N GLN A 43 -2.19 10.98 11.29
CA GLN A 43 -2.32 12.43 11.30
C GLN A 43 -2.25 13.03 12.71
N SER A 44 -2.98 12.44 13.67
CA SER A 44 -3.03 12.98 15.04
C SER A 44 -1.71 12.85 15.81
N LEU A 45 -0.90 11.84 15.50
CA LEU A 45 0.36 11.56 16.21
C LEU A 45 1.61 11.89 15.38
N GLY A 46 1.47 12.31 14.12
CA GLY A 46 2.60 12.63 13.24
C GLY A 46 3.51 11.44 12.97
N LEU A 47 2.94 10.23 12.92
CA LEU A 47 3.70 8.98 12.76
C LEU A 47 4.12 8.81 11.29
N THR A 48 5.25 8.15 11.07
CA THR A 48 5.58 7.60 9.74
C THR A 48 5.10 6.15 9.67
N VAL A 49 4.32 5.81 8.64
CA VAL A 49 3.86 4.43 8.40
C VAL A 49 4.50 3.93 7.13
N VAL A 50 5.17 2.78 7.20
CA VAL A 50 5.62 2.01 6.04
C VAL A 50 4.80 0.75 6.01
N MET A 51 4.07 0.52 4.92
CA MET A 51 3.27 -0.69 4.75
C MET A 51 3.65 -1.43 3.49
N VAL A 52 3.58 -2.75 3.56
CA VAL A 52 3.63 -3.66 2.42
C VAL A 52 2.21 -4.17 2.18
N THR A 53 1.77 -4.11 0.93
CA THR A 53 0.47 -4.61 0.48
C THR A 53 0.61 -5.11 -0.96
N HIS A 54 -0.14 -6.15 -1.29
CA HIS A 54 -0.35 -6.61 -2.66
C HIS A 54 -1.52 -5.92 -3.37
N ASP A 55 -2.26 -5.06 -2.68
CA ASP A 55 -3.38 -4.31 -3.23
C ASP A 55 -2.96 -2.89 -3.64
N VAL A 56 -3.03 -2.63 -4.96
CA VAL A 56 -2.71 -1.33 -5.55
C VAL A 56 -3.62 -0.22 -5.03
N GLU A 57 -4.90 -0.52 -4.77
CA GLU A 57 -5.84 0.47 -4.26
C GLU A 57 -5.48 0.92 -2.85
N GLU A 58 -5.02 0.00 -2.01
CA GLU A 58 -4.58 0.34 -0.66
C GLU A 58 -3.34 1.25 -0.70
N ALA A 59 -2.38 0.92 -1.57
CA ALA A 59 -1.18 1.72 -1.75
C ALA A 59 -1.49 3.14 -2.22
N LEU A 60 -2.41 3.29 -3.18
CA LEU A 60 -2.82 4.59 -3.73
C LEU A 60 -3.71 5.38 -2.77
N LEU A 61 -4.57 4.72 -2.01
CA LEU A 61 -5.46 5.36 -1.05
C LEU A 61 -4.70 5.91 0.17
N LEU A 62 -3.76 5.12 0.71
CA LEU A 62 -3.11 5.42 1.98
C LEU A 62 -1.72 6.04 1.82
N GLY A 63 -1.07 5.81 0.68
CA GLY A 63 0.31 6.23 0.46
C GLY A 63 0.46 7.71 0.14
N ASN A 64 1.50 8.31 0.70
CA ASN A 64 2.09 9.55 0.18
C ASN A 64 3.19 9.26 -0.83
N ARG A 65 3.81 8.07 -0.75
CA ARG A 65 4.79 7.55 -1.70
C ARG A 65 4.55 6.06 -1.86
N VAL A 66 4.53 5.60 -3.10
CA VAL A 66 4.38 4.18 -3.44
C VAL A 66 5.66 3.70 -4.08
N ALA A 67 6.17 2.55 -3.64
CA ALA A 67 7.34 1.90 -4.24
C ALA A 67 6.93 0.51 -4.74
N LEU A 68 7.09 0.27 -6.04
CA LEU A 68 6.92 -1.05 -6.62
C LEU A 68 8.22 -1.84 -6.45
N MET A 69 8.10 -3.04 -5.89
CA MET A 69 9.22 -3.97 -5.74
C MET A 69 9.19 -5.06 -6.81
N SER A 70 10.37 -5.44 -7.33
CA SER A 70 10.52 -6.62 -8.17
C SER A 70 10.27 -7.89 -7.37
N PRO A 71 9.78 -8.95 -8.02
CA PRO A 71 9.95 -10.31 -7.54
C PRO A 71 11.43 -10.62 -7.29
N SER A 72 11.70 -11.66 -6.48
CA SER A 72 13.04 -12.01 -6.01
C SER A 72 14.11 -11.92 -7.12
N PRO A 73 15.24 -11.22 -6.88
CA PRO A 73 15.59 -10.51 -5.65
C PRO A 73 14.83 -9.19 -5.49
N GLY A 74 14.35 -8.88 -4.28
CA GLY A 74 13.59 -7.66 -4.00
C GLY A 74 14.40 -6.39 -4.28
N ARG A 75 14.00 -5.64 -5.30
CA ARG A 75 14.55 -4.33 -5.68
C ARG A 75 13.42 -3.36 -5.91
N ILE A 76 13.65 -2.08 -5.65
CA ILE A 76 12.67 -1.05 -6.03
C ILE A 76 12.78 -0.85 -7.54
N CYS A 77 11.71 -1.16 -8.27
CA CYS A 77 11.61 -0.95 -9.71
C CYS A 77 11.21 0.48 -10.04
N ARG A 78 10.26 1.01 -9.29
CA ARG A 78 9.68 2.34 -9.54
C ARG A 78 9.13 2.93 -8.26
N THR A 79 9.11 4.25 -8.19
CA THR A 79 8.44 4.98 -7.11
C THR A 79 7.55 6.08 -7.65
N TRP A 80 6.42 6.30 -7.01
CA TRP A 80 5.48 7.38 -7.30
C TRP A 80 5.30 8.26 -6.06
N GLU A 81 5.24 9.57 -6.25
CA GLU A 81 4.94 10.54 -5.19
C GLU A 81 3.49 11.02 -5.33
N LEU A 82 2.72 10.82 -4.27
CA LEU A 82 1.28 11.03 -4.21
C LEU A 82 0.92 12.29 -3.42
N SER A 83 1.70 13.36 -3.60
CA SER A 83 1.43 14.66 -3.00
C SER A 83 0.05 15.19 -3.42
N SER A 84 -0.51 16.12 -2.64
CA SER A 84 -1.78 16.77 -3.00
C SER A 84 -1.69 17.42 -4.39
N GLU A 85 -0.56 18.08 -4.68
CA GLU A 85 -0.28 18.70 -5.98
C GLU A 85 -0.23 17.67 -7.12
N SER A 86 0.42 16.51 -6.88
CA SER A 86 0.47 15.40 -7.84
C SER A 86 -0.92 14.84 -8.15
N ARG A 87 -1.79 14.77 -7.14
CA ARG A 87 -3.17 14.25 -7.25
C ARG A 87 -4.11 15.22 -7.96
N GLU A 88 -3.86 16.52 -7.86
CA GLU A 88 -4.59 17.54 -8.63
C GLU A 88 -4.16 17.56 -10.10
N ALA A 89 -2.86 17.43 -10.34
CA ALA A 89 -2.31 17.44 -11.71
C ALA A 89 -2.61 16.17 -12.50
N ARG A 90 -2.89 15.05 -11.82
CA ARG A 90 -3.13 13.75 -12.45
C ARG A 90 -4.30 13.03 -11.79
N PRO A 91 -5.39 12.74 -12.52
CA PRO A 91 -6.49 11.93 -12.02
C PRO A 91 -5.99 10.61 -11.41
N MET A 92 -6.61 10.20 -10.30
CA MET A 92 -6.24 8.95 -9.61
C MET A 92 -6.37 7.72 -10.52
N ALA A 93 -7.34 7.74 -11.44
CA ALA A 93 -7.55 6.66 -12.41
C ALA A 93 -6.33 6.44 -13.30
N ASP A 94 -5.74 7.51 -13.83
CA ASP A 94 -4.58 7.44 -14.72
C ASP A 94 -3.35 6.91 -13.97
N LEU A 95 -3.16 7.35 -12.74
CA LEU A 95 -2.08 6.87 -11.89
C LEU A 95 -2.26 5.39 -11.54
N ARG A 96 -3.49 4.97 -11.21
CA ARG A 96 -3.82 3.56 -10.98
C ARG A 96 -3.47 2.73 -12.19
N GLU A 97 -3.86 3.18 -13.38
CA GLU A 97 -3.56 2.49 -14.63
C GLU A 97 -2.04 2.39 -14.85
N GLU A 98 -1.30 3.47 -14.65
CA GLU A 98 0.18 3.50 -14.76
C GLU A 98 0.84 2.49 -13.80
N VAL A 99 0.39 2.44 -12.54
CA VAL A 99 0.92 1.51 -11.53
C VAL A 99 0.63 0.06 -11.94
N LEU A 100 -0.59 -0.24 -12.37
CA LEU A 100 -0.99 -1.58 -12.81
C LEU A 100 -0.22 -2.03 -14.06
N GLN A 101 -0.04 -1.13 -15.03
CA GLN A 101 0.76 -1.41 -16.23
C GLN A 101 2.22 -1.71 -15.88
N THR A 102 2.82 -0.90 -15.00
CA THR A 102 4.21 -1.12 -14.54
C THR A 102 4.33 -2.43 -13.75
N TYR A 103 3.36 -2.71 -12.88
CA TYR A 103 3.30 -3.96 -12.12
C TYR A 103 3.25 -5.18 -13.06
N ALA A 104 2.40 -5.14 -14.09
CA ALA A 104 2.29 -6.20 -15.09
C ALA A 104 3.59 -6.37 -15.90
N GLU A 105 4.26 -5.27 -16.26
CA GLU A 105 5.57 -5.31 -16.92
C GLU A 105 6.63 -6.00 -16.05
N VAL A 106 6.76 -5.58 -14.79
CA VAL A 106 7.72 -6.14 -13.84
C VAL A 106 7.43 -7.62 -13.56
N ALA A 107 6.15 -8.00 -13.46
CA ALA A 107 5.75 -9.39 -13.28
C ALA A 107 6.11 -10.26 -14.50
N ARG A 108 6.00 -9.73 -15.73
CA ARG A 108 6.41 -10.44 -16.96
C ARG A 108 7.92 -10.67 -17.05
N LEU A 109 8.71 -9.72 -16.54
CA LEU A 109 10.18 -9.78 -16.59
C LEU A 109 10.78 -10.66 -15.49
N ALA A 110 10.00 -11.09 -14.51
CA ALA A 110 10.46 -11.95 -13.44
C ALA A 110 10.60 -13.42 -13.92
N PRO A 111 11.81 -14.01 -13.89
CA PRO A 111 11.99 -15.40 -14.29
C PRO A 111 11.27 -16.34 -13.32
N GLY A 112 10.33 -17.15 -13.84
CA GLY A 112 9.73 -18.29 -13.12
C GLY A 112 8.29 -18.17 -12.64
N ASN A 113 7.52 -17.13 -13.00
CA ASN A 113 6.16 -16.95 -12.49
C ASN A 113 5.06 -17.17 -13.56
N THR A 114 4.83 -18.43 -13.95
CA THR A 114 3.74 -18.82 -14.88
C THR A 114 2.47 -19.36 -14.19
N SER A 115 2.33 -19.30 -12.87
CA SER A 115 1.21 -19.99 -12.18
C SER A 115 0.29 -19.13 -11.30
N GLY A 116 0.30 -17.79 -11.40
CA GLY A 116 -0.44 -16.93 -10.46
C GLY A 116 -1.46 -15.95 -11.07
N PHE A 117 -1.57 -15.84 -12.38
CA PHE A 117 -2.28 -14.72 -13.05
C PHE A 117 -3.83 -14.74 -12.97
N ALA A 118 -4.46 -15.57 -12.12
CA ALA A 118 -5.91 -15.82 -12.19
C ALA A 118 -6.75 -15.35 -10.98
N ALA A 119 -6.22 -14.64 -10.00
CA ALA A 119 -7.01 -14.21 -8.84
C ALA A 119 -6.92 -12.69 -8.61
N GLY A 120 -7.85 -11.92 -9.20
CA GLY A 120 -8.07 -10.53 -8.78
C GLY A 120 -8.33 -9.48 -9.87
N LEU A 121 -8.90 -9.87 -11.03
CA LEU A 121 -9.72 -8.93 -11.81
C LEU A 121 -11.13 -8.85 -11.19
#